data_AF-A0A444YBQ9-F1
#
_entry.id   AF-A0A444YBQ9-F1
#
_cell.length_a   1.000
_cell.length_b   1.000
_cell.length_c   1.000
_cell.angle_alpha   90.00
_cell.angle_beta   90.00
_cell.angle_gamma   90.00
#
_symmetry.space_group_name_H-M   'P 1'
#
loop_
_entity.id
_entity.type
_entity.pdbx_description
1 polymer ?
#
loop_
_entity_poly.entity_id
_entity_poly.type
_entity_poly.pdbx_seq_one_letter_code
_entity_poly.pdbx_strand_id
1 'polypeptide(L)'
;MKIKKKAAGLLKLEGLKEGRKGNLSLDAEIFEVTPYFHLVEVKKSNGDTMEYQEIMDKDIRPALKDIVWVWQGENQQEQSQQSAQLKHENEEQ
;
A
#
# COMPACT_ATOMS: atom_id res chain seq x y z
N MET A 1 5.11 1.35 -15.28
CA MET A 1 3.62 1.27 -15.34
C MET A 1 3.08 2.34 -16.27
N LYS A 2 1.88 2.16 -16.81
CA LYS A 2 1.08 3.18 -17.50
C LYS A 2 -0.04 3.65 -16.59
N ILE A 3 -0.29 4.96 -16.53
CA ILE A 3 -1.38 5.55 -15.72
C ILE A 3 -2.43 6.13 -16.65
N LYS A 4 -3.72 5.89 -16.35
CA LYS A 4 -4.87 6.43 -17.08
C LYS A 4 -5.85 7.04 -16.09
N LYS A 5 -6.33 8.25 -16.35
CA LYS A 5 -7.45 8.83 -15.61
C LYS A 5 -8.77 8.30 -16.16
N LYS A 6 -9.63 7.78 -15.28
CA LYS A 6 -11.02 7.42 -15.57
C LYS A 6 -11.96 8.53 -15.06
N ALA A 7 -13.26 8.35 -15.29
CA ALA A 7 -14.29 9.25 -14.77
C ALA A 7 -14.31 9.25 -13.23
N ALA A 8 -14.92 10.28 -12.65
CA ALA A 8 -15.15 10.40 -11.20
C ALA A 8 -13.89 10.33 -10.31
N GLY A 9 -12.73 10.74 -10.81
CA GLY A 9 -11.50 10.79 -10.00
C GLY A 9 -10.75 9.46 -9.88
N LEU A 10 -11.25 8.39 -10.47
CA LEU A 10 -10.60 7.09 -10.47
C LEU A 10 -9.36 7.08 -11.38
N LEU A 11 -8.25 6.56 -10.89
CA LEU A 11 -7.02 6.34 -11.65
C LEU A 11 -6.82 4.84 -11.88
N LYS A 12 -6.41 4.45 -13.10
CA LYS A 12 -6.00 3.09 -13.41
C LYS A 12 -4.50 3.04 -13.68
N LEU A 13 -3.79 2.20 -12.93
CA LEU A 13 -2.39 1.87 -13.13
C LEU A 13 -2.30 0.50 -13.78
N GLU A 14 -1.52 0.37 -14.84
CA GLU A 14 -1.41 -0.85 -15.64
C GLU A 14 0.06 -1.24 -15.82
N GLY A 15 0.38 -2.48 -15.49
CA GLY A 15 1.67 -3.11 -15.72
C GLY A 15 1.96 -3.22 -17.21
N LEU A 16 3.23 -2.99 -17.59
CA LEU A 16 3.66 -3.10 -18.99
C LEU A 16 4.00 -4.54 -19.37
N LYS A 17 4.39 -5.35 -18.39
CA LYS A 17 4.74 -6.76 -18.58
C LYS A 17 3.53 -7.63 -18.25
N GLU A 18 3.35 -8.66 -19.05
CA GLU A 18 2.31 -9.66 -18.80
C GLU A 18 2.81 -10.65 -17.71
N GLY A 19 2.02 -10.78 -16.66
CA GLY A 19 2.26 -11.76 -15.59
C GLY A 19 1.50 -13.07 -15.84
N ARG A 20 1.54 -13.98 -14.86
CA ARG A 20 0.86 -15.29 -14.95
C ARG A 20 -0.65 -15.18 -15.21
N LYS A 21 -1.28 -14.10 -14.73
CA LYS A 21 -2.72 -13.84 -14.87
C LYS A 21 -3.00 -12.61 -15.73
N GLY A 22 -2.19 -12.40 -16.77
CA GLY A 22 -2.23 -11.20 -17.60
C GLY A 22 -1.50 -10.03 -16.94
N ASN A 23 -1.60 -8.85 -17.55
CA ASN A 23 -1.01 -7.63 -17.00
C ASN A 23 -1.67 -7.24 -15.67
N LEU A 24 -0.86 -6.97 -14.65
CA LEU A 24 -1.33 -6.39 -13.40
C LEU A 24 -2.03 -5.05 -13.67
N SER A 25 -3.21 -4.87 -13.09
CA SER A 25 -3.91 -3.58 -13.10
C SER A 25 -4.37 -3.22 -11.71
N LEU A 26 -4.17 -1.97 -11.33
CA LEU A 26 -4.62 -1.38 -10.08
C LEU A 26 -5.58 -0.23 -10.39
N ASP A 27 -6.64 -0.12 -9.63
CA ASP A 27 -7.46 1.08 -9.58
C ASP A 27 -7.17 1.82 -8.28
N ALA A 28 -6.99 3.13 -8.35
CA ALA A 28 -6.74 4.00 -7.21
C ALA A 28 -7.78 5.12 -7.16
N GLU A 29 -8.39 5.31 -6.01
CA GLU A 29 -9.42 6.32 -5.78
C GLU A 29 -9.09 7.12 -4.52
N ILE A 30 -9.36 8.43 -4.57
CA ILE A 30 -9.09 9.35 -3.48
C ILE A 30 -10.43 9.81 -2.93
N PHE A 31 -10.63 9.58 -1.64
CA PHE A 31 -11.81 10.00 -0.91
C PHE A 31 -11.45 11.10 0.08
N GLU A 32 -12.21 12.18 0.05
CA GLU A 32 -12.13 13.21 1.08
C GLU A 32 -12.86 12.69 2.34
N VAL A 33 -12.11 12.53 3.44
CA VAL A 33 -12.69 12.19 4.74
C VAL A 33 -12.90 13.47 5.56
N THR A 34 -11.94 14.37 5.48
CA THR A 34 -12.03 15.75 5.98
C THR A 34 -11.26 16.68 5.02
N PRO A 35 -11.38 18.02 5.14
CA PRO A 35 -10.62 18.94 4.29
C PRO A 35 -9.09 18.78 4.35
N TYR A 36 -8.57 18.14 5.41
CA TYR A 36 -7.13 17.93 5.60
C TYR A 36 -6.71 16.46 5.48
N PHE A 37 -7.65 15.52 5.59
CA PHE A 37 -7.37 14.09 5.55
C PHE A 37 -8.09 13.41 4.40
N HIS A 38 -7.29 12.78 3.55
CA HIS A 38 -7.75 12.05 2.38
C HIS A 38 -7.41 10.57 2.57
N LEU A 39 -8.35 9.71 2.23
CA LEU A 39 -8.13 8.27 2.14
C LEU A 39 -7.83 7.92 0.69
N VAL A 40 -6.74 7.19 0.47
CA VAL A 40 -6.41 6.64 -0.84
C VAL A 40 -6.68 5.14 -0.80
N GLU A 41 -7.64 4.68 -1.59
CA GLU A 41 -7.93 3.27 -1.75
C GLU A 41 -7.24 2.75 -3.01
N VAL A 42 -6.41 1.70 -2.88
CA VAL A 42 -5.75 1.03 -4.00
C VAL A 42 -6.27 -0.40 -4.08
N LYS A 43 -6.87 -0.77 -5.22
CA LYS A 43 -7.48 -2.07 -5.47
C LYS A 43 -6.82 -2.78 -6.64
N LYS A 44 -6.54 -4.07 -6.48
CA LYS A 44 -6.17 -4.93 -7.62
C LYS A 44 -7.41 -5.17 -8.50
N SER A 45 -7.39 -4.70 -9.74
CA SER A 45 -8.47 -4.90 -10.72
C SER A 45 -8.18 -5.99 -11.75
N ASN A 46 -6.91 -6.37 -11.96
CA ASN A 46 -6.52 -7.52 -12.76
C ASN A 46 -5.12 -8.03 -12.36
N GLY A 47 -4.74 -9.24 -12.78
CA GLY A 47 -3.39 -9.80 -12.60
C GLY A 47 -3.20 -10.65 -11.34
N ASP A 48 -1.96 -11.05 -11.12
CA ASP A 48 -1.60 -11.97 -10.04
C ASP A 48 -1.58 -11.29 -8.66
N THR A 49 -2.04 -12.00 -7.63
CA THR A 49 -2.09 -11.44 -6.27
C THR A 49 -0.70 -11.32 -5.65
N MET A 50 0.22 -12.24 -5.93
CA MET A 50 1.58 -12.14 -5.40
C MET A 50 2.33 -10.98 -6.05
N GLU A 51 2.16 -10.79 -7.37
CA GLU A 51 2.70 -9.63 -8.09
C GLU A 51 2.14 -8.32 -7.54
N TYR A 52 0.85 -8.26 -7.21
CA TYR A 52 0.23 -7.12 -6.53
C TYR A 52 0.91 -6.83 -5.18
N GLN A 53 1.06 -7.83 -4.31
CA GLN A 53 1.67 -7.63 -3.00
C GLN A 53 3.12 -7.18 -3.13
N GLU A 54 3.87 -7.77 -4.06
CA GLU A 54 5.26 -7.38 -4.30
C GLU A 54 5.39 -5.90 -4.71
N ILE A 55 4.55 -5.42 -5.63
CA ILE A 55 4.56 -4.01 -6.04
C ILE A 55 4.07 -3.09 -4.92
N MET A 56 3.09 -3.51 -4.12
CA MET A 56 2.66 -2.72 -2.96
C MET A 56 3.79 -2.55 -1.96
N ASP A 57 4.50 -3.63 -1.62
CA ASP A 57 5.52 -3.64 -0.58
C ASP A 57 6.84 -3.01 -1.04
N LYS A 58 7.26 -3.24 -2.29
CA LYS A 58 8.57 -2.80 -2.79
C LYS A 58 8.57 -1.44 -3.47
N ASP A 59 7.46 -1.06 -4.09
CA ASP A 59 7.40 0.16 -4.90
C ASP A 59 6.43 1.19 -4.32
N ILE A 60 5.14 0.83 -4.14
CA ILE A 60 4.09 1.82 -3.84
C ILE A 60 4.19 2.34 -2.41
N ARG A 61 4.22 1.48 -1.38
CA ARG A 61 4.31 1.94 0.01
C ARG A 61 5.59 2.73 0.27
N PRO A 62 6.78 2.27 -0.17
CA PRO A 62 8.02 3.02 0.03
C PRO A 62 8.03 4.38 -0.67
N ALA A 63 7.46 4.48 -1.89
CA ALA A 63 7.40 5.74 -2.63
C ALA A 63 6.43 6.76 -2.03
N LEU A 64 5.50 6.32 -1.16
CA LEU A 64 4.48 7.15 -0.54
C LEU A 64 4.70 7.36 0.97
N LYS A 65 5.81 6.88 1.53
CA LYS A 65 6.12 6.95 2.97
C LYS A 65 6.07 8.36 3.57
N ASP A 66 6.43 9.38 2.78
CA ASP A 66 6.49 10.77 3.24
C ASP A 66 5.14 11.49 3.14
N ILE A 67 4.12 10.83 2.58
CA ILE A 67 2.79 11.38 2.30
C ILE A 67 1.72 10.64 3.12
N VAL A 68 1.85 9.32 3.25
CA VAL A 68 0.86 8.47 3.93
C VAL A 68 1.15 8.44 5.42
N TRP A 69 0.18 8.88 6.20
CA TRP A 69 0.27 8.88 7.66
C TRP A 69 0.21 7.48 8.28
N VAL A 70 -0.63 6.60 7.73
CA VAL A 70 -0.81 5.23 8.22
C VAL A 70 -1.31 4.32 7.11
N TRP A 71 -0.76 3.12 7.03
CA TRP A 71 -1.28 2.06 6.18
C TRP A 71 -2.20 1.12 6.97
N GLN A 72 -3.27 0.67 6.33
CA GLN A 72 -4.17 -0.30 6.94
C GLN A 72 -3.41 -1.62 7.21
N GLY A 73 -3.32 -2.00 8.50
CA GLY A 73 -2.76 -3.28 8.93
C GLY A 73 -1.29 -3.24 9.39
N GLU A 74 -0.59 -2.11 9.30
CA GLU A 74 0.82 -2.01 9.75
C GLU A 74 1.00 -1.90 11.28
N ASN A 75 -0.01 -1.40 12.00
CA ASN A 75 0.06 -1.13 13.44
C ASN A 75 0.21 -2.36 14.36
N GLN A 76 0.22 -3.59 13.86
CA GLN A 76 0.42 -4.77 14.71
C GLN A 76 1.89 -5.21 14.83
N GLN A 77 2.76 -4.84 13.89
CA GLN A 77 4.14 -5.35 13.89
C GLN A 77 5.11 -4.44 14.67
N GLU A 78 4.99 -3.11 14.56
CA GLU A 78 5.92 -2.19 15.24
C GLU A 78 5.74 -2.16 16.78
N GLN A 79 4.49 -2.23 17.27
CA GLN A 79 4.23 -2.33 18.72
C GLN A 79 4.76 -3.64 19.32
N SER A 80 4.67 -4.74 18.56
CA SER A 80 5.16 -6.04 19.01
C SER A 80 6.69 -6.05 19.15
N GLN A 81 7.42 -5.43 18.21
CA GLN A 81 8.89 -5.36 18.26
C GLN A 81 9.41 -4.45 19.38
N GLN A 82 8.82 -3.26 19.59
CA GLN A 82 9.20 -2.39 20.71
C GLN A 82 8.91 -3.04 22.07
N SER A 83 7.79 -3.75 22.21
CA SER A 83 7.45 -4.47 23.44
C SER A 83 8.38 -5.66 23.74
N ALA A 84 8.93 -6.33 22.72
CA ALA A 84 9.89 -7.41 22.89
C ALA A 84 11.27 -6.91 23.34
N GLN A 85 11.68 -5.74 22.83
CA GLN A 85 12.97 -5.14 23.17
C GLN A 85 12.98 -4.57 24.60
N LEU A 86 11.88 -3.95 25.03
CA LEU A 86 11.68 -3.50 26.41
C LEU A 86 11.61 -4.65 27.43
N LYS A 87 11.20 -5.85 27.01
CA LYS A 87 11.22 -7.04 27.88
C LYS A 87 12.64 -7.57 28.07
N HIS A 88 13.41 -7.65 26.99
CA HIS A 88 14.80 -8.13 27.05
C HIS A 88 15.67 -7.23 27.94
N GLU A 89 15.50 -5.91 27.84
CA GLU A 89 16.28 -4.94 28.63
C GLU A 89 15.92 -4.95 30.13
N ASN A 90 14.70 -5.36 30.49
CA ASN A 90 14.28 -5.53 31.89
C ASN A 90 14.64 -6.90 32.49
N GLU A 91 14.96 -7.91 31.66
CA GLU A 91 15.38 -9.24 32.12
C GLU A 91 16.92 -9.34 32.29
N GLU A 92 17.67 -8.38 31.76
CA GLU A 92 19.14 -8.29 31.87
C GLU A 92 19.62 -7.36 33.01
N GLN A 93 18.70 -6.82 33.84
CA GLN A 93 18.99 -6.08 35.10
C GLN A 93 18.52 -6.86 36.32
#